data_AF-T1BA28-F1
#
_entry.id   AF-T1BA28-F1
#
_cell.length_a   1.000
_cell.length_b   1.000
_cell.length_c   1.000
_cell.angle_alpha   90.00
_cell.angle_beta   90.00
_cell.angle_gamma   90.00
#
_symmetry.space_group_name_H-M   'P 1'
#
loop_
_entity.id
_entity.type
_entity.pdbx_description
1 polymer ?
#
loop_
_entity_poly.entity_id
_entity_poly.type
_entity_poly.pdbx_seq_one_letter_code
_entity_poly.pdbx_strand_id
1 'polypeptide(L)' 'MEIKISSDKENKLFKRREISFLVLGEEKTPSAMDVKRELCKKLNISPDATLVKELYQAFGERLCNGTAVSYE' A
#
# COMPACT_ATOMS: atom_id res chain seq x y z
N MET A 1 6.89 -5.71 8.12
CA MET A 1 5.41 -5.76 8.19
C MET A 1 4.87 -6.90 7.34
N GLU A 2 3.77 -7.56 7.71
CA GLU A 2 3.11 -8.48 6.79
C GLU A 2 2.14 -7.72 5.88
N ILE A 3 2.59 -7.36 4.67
CA ILE A 3 1.73 -6.73 3.66
C ILE A 3 1.10 -7.82 2.77
N LYS A 4 -0.22 -7.98 2.82
CA LYS A 4 -0.99 -8.75 1.86
C LYS A 4 -1.55 -7.82 0.78
N ILE A 5 -1.32 -8.16 -0.49
CA ILE A 5 -1.93 -7.43 -1.61
C ILE A 5 -3.30 -8.05 -1.84
N SER A 6 -4.35 -7.25 -1.70
CA SER A 6 -5.74 -7.67 -1.87
C SER A 6 -6.21 -7.50 -3.31
N SER A 7 -5.77 -6.43 -3.99
CA SER A 7 -6.14 -6.15 -5.37
C SER A 7 -5.05 -5.37 -6.08
N ASP A 8 -4.79 -5.74 -7.33
CA ASP A 8 -3.92 -5.02 -8.26
C ASP A 8 -4.76 -4.71 -9.51
N LYS A 9 -5.06 -3.42 -9.72
CA LYS A 9 -5.84 -2.96 -10.85
C LYS A 9 -5.03 -2.02 -11.70
N GLU A 10 -4.70 -2.46 -12.90
CA GLU A 10 -4.01 -1.64 -13.89
C GLU A 10 -5.04 -0.82 -14.69
N ASN A 11 -4.84 0.49 -14.74
CA ASN A 11 -5.67 1.41 -15.50
C ASN A 11 -4.86 2.01 -16.66
N LYS A 12 -4.98 1.37 -17.83
CA LYS A 12 -4.25 1.74 -19.06
C LYS A 12 -4.58 3.14 -19.58
N LEU A 13 -5.77 3.67 -19.29
CA LEU A 13 -6.18 5.03 -19.71
C LEU A 13 -5.35 6.11 -19.00
N PHE A 14 -5.04 5.90 -17.72
CA PHE A 14 -4.31 6.85 -16.90
C PHE A 14 -2.86 6.43 -16.64
N LYS A 15 -2.39 5.33 -17.24
CA LYS A 15 -1.08 4.72 -16.98
C LYS A 15 -0.77 4.61 -15.48
N ARG A 16 -1.80 4.24 -14.70
CA ARG A 16 -1.71 4.11 -13.25
C ARG A 16 -2.12 2.72 -12.82
N ARG A 17 -1.46 2.21 -11.80
CA ARG A 17 -1.78 0.95 -11.14
C ARG A 17 -2.26 1.23 -9.73
N GLU A 18 -3.50 0.84 -9.45
CA GLU A 18 -4.16 0.97 -8.16
C GLU A 18 -3.96 -0.34 -7.39
N ILE A 19 -3.35 -0.24 -6.21
CA ILE A 19 -2.95 -1.37 -5.39
C ILE A 19 -3.67 -1.24 -4.05
N SER A 20 -4.58 -2.16 -3.77
CA SER A 20 -5.18 -2.29 -2.44
C SER A 20 -4.39 -3.32 -1.64
N PHE A 21 -3.96 -2.93 -0.45
CA PHE A 21 -3.14 -3.78 0.42
C PHE A 21 -3.65 -3.75 1.86
N LEU A 22 -3.30 -4.80 2.59
CA LEU A 22 -3.63 -5.02 3.98
C LEU A 22 -2.30 -5.22 4.71
N VAL A 23 -2.08 -4.46 5.76
CA VAL A 23 -0.93 -4.61 6.65
C VAL A 23 -1.41 -5.32 7.92
N LEU A 24 -0.86 -6.50 8.17
CA LEU A 24 -1.13 -7.34 9.32
C LEU A 24 -0.04 -7.17 10.37
N GLY A 25 -0.46 -7.10 11.65
CA GLY A 25 0.37 -7.60 12.74
C GLY A 25 1.49 -6.68 13.23
N GLU A 26 1.21 -5.39 13.45
CA GLU A 26 2.11 -4.55 14.24
C GLU A 26 1.45 -4.01 15.51
N GLU A 27 2.25 -3.85 16.58
CA GLU A 27 1.83 -3.23 17.84
C GLU A 27 1.60 -1.72 17.71
N LYS A 28 2.20 -1.09 16.69
CA LYS A 28 2.03 0.32 16.35
C LYS A 28 1.46 0.46 14.95
N THR A 29 0.65 1.50 14.75
CA THR A 29 0.22 1.91 13.42
C THR A 29 1.46 2.28 12.60
N PRO A 30 1.72 1.59 11.47
CA PRO A 30 2.93 1.82 10.70
C PRO A 30 2.89 3.21 10.06
N SER A 31 4.05 3.86 9.96
CA SER A 31 4.16 5.14 9.27
C SER A 31 3.95 4.96 7.77
N ALA A 32 3.28 5.90 7.12
CA ALA A 32 3.03 5.87 5.68
C ALA A 32 4.33 5.74 4.85
N MET A 33 5.46 6.29 5.34
CA MET A 33 6.76 6.16 4.69
C MET A 33 7.33 4.73 4.74
N ASP A 34 7.11 4.02 5.84
CA ASP A 34 7.65 2.67 6.02
C ASP A 34 6.80 1.66 5.23
N VAL A 35 5.47 1.85 5.25
CA VAL A 35 4.54 1.13 4.37
C VAL A 35 4.92 1.34 2.91
N LYS A 36 5.16 2.60 2.49
CA LYS A 36 5.58 2.92 1.12
C LYS A 36 6.87 2.20 0.74
N ARG A 37 7.89 2.20 1.62
CA ARG A 37 9.17 1.53 1.36
C ARG A 37 9.03 0.02 1.23
N GLU A 38 8.29 -0.63 2.12
CA GLU A 38 8.06 -2.08 2.02
C GLU A 38 7.21 -2.45 0.80
N LEU A 39 6.22 -1.62 0.45
CA LEU A 39 5.37 -1.84 -0.72
C LEU A 39 6.16 -1.68 -2.03
N CYS A 40 7.02 -0.66 -2.13
CA CYS A 40 7.92 -0.48 -3.28
C CYS A 40 8.89 -1.67 -3.43
N LYS A 41 9.42 -2.19 -2.32
CA LYS A 41 10.28 -3.39 -2.33
C LYS A 41 9.53 -4.64 -2.80
N LYS A 42 8.28 -4.85 -2.35
CA LYS A 42 7.48 -6.02 -2.74
C LYS A 42 7.06 -5.99 -4.20
N LEU A 43 6.68 -4.82 -4.72
CA LEU A 43 6.20 -4.68 -6.10
C LEU A 43 7.30 -4.27 -7.10
N ASN A 44 8.53 -4.03 -6.66
CA ASN A 44 9.63 -3.49 -7.47
C ASN A 44 9.25 -2.21 -8.23
N ILE A 45 8.46 -1.34 -7.60
CA ILE A 45 8.01 -0.07 -8.18
C ILE A 45 8.90 1.06 -7.65
N SER A 46 9.11 2.10 -8.46
CA SER A 46 9.89 3.27 -8.03
C SER A 46 9.19 4.01 -6.88
N PRO A 47 9.92 4.39 -5.82
CA PRO A 47 9.36 5.13 -4.70
C PRO A 47 8.90 6.54 -5.12
N ASP A 48 9.49 7.13 -6.15
CA ASP A 48 9.09 8.45 -6.65
C ASP A 48 7.73 8.42 -7.37
N ALA A 49 7.40 7.32 -8.06
CA ALA A 49 6.14 7.18 -8.78
C ALA A 49 5.03 6.52 -7.96
N THR A 50 5.28 6.17 -6.69
CA THR A 50 4.31 5.51 -5.82
C THR A 50 3.78 6.47 -4.75
N LEU A 51 2.46 6.63 -4.70
CA LEU A 51 1.74 7.43 -3.71
C LEU A 51 0.86 6.52 -2.85
N VAL A 52 0.98 6.61 -1.53
CA VAL A 52 -0.01 6.02 -0.61
C VAL A 52 -1.17 7.01 -0.51
N LYS A 53 -2.33 6.63 -1.02
CA LYS A 53 -3.50 7.51 -1.08
C LYS A 53 -4.18 7.57 0.29
N GLU A 54 -4.47 6.41 0.86
CA GLU A 54 -5.22 6.26 2.10
C GLU A 54 -4.63 5.11 2.92
N LEU A 55 -4.58 5.33 4.23
CA LEU A 55 -4.18 4.34 5.22
C LEU A 55 -5.16 4.44 6.40
N TYR A 56 -5.89 3.37 6.66
CA TYR A 56 -6.92 3.30 7.69
C TYR A 56 -6.69 2.07 8.57
N GLN A 57 -6.69 2.26 9.89
CA GLN A 57 -6.63 1.16 10.82
C GLN A 57 -8.05 0.69 11.18
N ALA A 58 -8.31 -0.61 11.03
CA ALA A 58 -9.57 -1.21 11.43
C ALA A 58 -9.72 -1.12 12.97
N PHE A 59 -10.87 -0.62 13.42
CA PHE A 59 -11.12 -0.44 14.86
C PHE A 59 -11.21 -1.79 15.57
N GLY A 60 -10.46 -1.96 16.65
CA GLY A 60 -10.45 -3.20 17.46
C GLY A 60 -9.59 -4.33 16.89
N GLU A 61 -8.99 -4.15 15.70
CA GLU A 61 -8.14 -5.15 15.06
C GLU A 61 -6.74 -4.61 14.80
N ARG A 62 -5.73 -5.49 14.81
CA ARG A 62 -4.35 -5.15 14.42
C ARG A 62 -4.16 -5.24 12.90
N LEU A 63 -5.11 -4.64 12.19
CA LEU A 63 -5.26 -4.66 10.74
C LEU A 63 -5.28 -3.23 10.22
N CYS A 64 -4.44 -2.93 9.25
CA CYS A 64 -4.40 -1.64 8.60
C CYS A 64 -4.62 -1.79 7.10
N ASN A 65 -5.69 -1.20 6.61
CA ASN A 65 -6.08 -1.21 5.22
C ASN A 65 -5.46 0.00 4.53
N GLY A 66 -4.86 -0.21 3.36
CA GLY A 66 -4.24 0.86 2.61
C GLY A 66 -4.53 0.75 1.12
N THR A 67 -4.55 1.90 0.46
CA THR A 67 -4.59 1.97 -1.00
C THR A 67 -3.40 2.79 -1.47
N ALA A 68 -2.63 2.24 -2.41
CA ALA A 68 -1.54 2.90 -3.10
C ALA A 68 -1.88 3.06 -4.57
N VAL A 69 -1.39 4.15 -5.17
CA VAL A 69 -1.42 4.38 -6.60
C VAL A 69 0.03 4.50 -7.06
N SER A 70 0.38 3.71 -8.05
CA SER A 70 1.65 3.81 -8.76
C SER A 70 1.42 4.36 -10.15
N TYR A 71 2.28 5.26 -10.58
CA TYR A 71 2.29 5.82 -11.92
C TYR A 71 3.44 5.20 -12.71
N GLU A 72 3.21 4.90 -13.99
CA GLU A 72 4.27 4.58 -14.97
C GLU A 72 4.63 5.80 -15.83
#